data_AF-A0A6M1MDZ8-F1
#
_entry.id   AF-A0A6M1MDZ8-F1
#
_cell.length_a   1.000
_cell.length_b   1.000
_cell.length_c   1.000
_cell.angle_alpha   90.00
_cell.angle_beta   90.00
_cell.angle_gamma   90.00
#
_symmetry.space_group_name_H-M   'P 1'
#
loop_
_entity.id
_entity.type
_entity.pdbx_description
1 polymer ?
#
loop_
_entity_poly.entity_id
_entity_poly.type
_entity_poly.pdbx_seq_one_letter_code
_entity_poly.pdbx_strand_id
1 'polypeptide(L)' 'MPKGDPKHRAKRFDEGAKLLASLFNSLAIAVFGAAFVIPVTHGRYDVFAHGGGLLLIAGECFHLAGQAALRFLGAED' A
#
# COMPACT_ATOMS: atom_id res chain seq x y z
N MET A 1 -22.54 6.53 28.95
CA MET A 1 -21.68 6.66 27.76
C MET A 1 -22.55 7.05 26.58
N PRO A 2 -22.35 8.21 25.94
CA PRO A 2 -23.10 8.52 24.72
C PRO A 2 -22.84 7.42 23.70
N LYS A 3 -23.90 6.74 23.24
CA LYS A 3 -23.85 5.79 22.13
C LYS A 3 -23.33 6.58 20.93
N GLY A 4 -22.08 6.34 20.54
CA GLY A 4 -21.42 7.11 19.50
C GLY A 4 -22.28 7.15 18.24
N ASP A 5 -22.64 8.36 17.83
CA ASP A 5 -23.44 8.65 16.64
C ASP A 5 -22.89 7.85 15.44
N PRO A 6 -23.71 7.08 14.71
CA PRO A 6 -23.30 6.32 13.54
C PRO A 6 -22.44 7.14 12.56
N LYS A 7 -22.72 8.44 12.42
CA LYS A 7 -21.95 9.37 11.59
C LYS A 7 -20.51 9.56 12.08
N HIS A 8 -20.31 9.57 13.40
CA HIS A 8 -18.99 9.71 14.01
C HIS A 8 -18.16 8.42 13.88
N ARG A 9 -18.82 7.25 13.85
CA ARG A 9 -18.17 5.95 13.62
C ARG A 9 -17.76 5.80 12.15
N ALA A 10 -18.61 6.20 11.21
CA ALA A 10 -18.30 6.19 9.78
C ALA A 10 -17.11 7.11 9.46
N LYS A 11 -17.08 8.32 10.02
CA LYS A 11 -15.95 9.24 9.84
C LYS A 11 -14.61 8.66 10.32
N ARG A 12 -14.58 8.04 11.51
CA ARG A 12 -13.36 7.39 12.02
C ARG A 12 -12.92 6.20 11.18
N PHE A 13 -13.87 5.46 10.60
CA PHE A 13 -13.57 4.36 9.71
C PHE A 13 -12.92 4.86 8.41
N ASP A 14 -13.48 5.91 7.80
CA ASP A 14 -12.93 6.54 6.60
C ASP A 14 -11.51 7.09 6.84
N GLU A 15 -11.29 7.82 7.95
CA GLU A 15 -9.95 8.29 8.35
C GLU A 15 -8.96 7.11 8.52
N GLY A 16 -9.39 6.02 9.16
CA GLY A 16 -8.57 4.82 9.34
C GLY A 16 -8.25 4.12 8.02
N ALA A 17 -9.20 4.07 7.10
CA ALA A 17 -9.03 3.44 5.79
C ALA A 17 -8.13 4.28 4.87
N LYS A 18 -8.22 5.62 4.93
CA LYS A 18 -7.27 6.53 4.26
C LYS A 18 -5.84 6.35 4.76
N LEU A 19 -5.65 6.23 6.08
CA LEU A 19 -4.33 5.95 6.66
C LEU A 19 -3.79 4.58 6.22
N LEU A 20 -4.63 3.55 6.22
CA LEU A 20 -4.23 2.21 5.77
C LEU A 20 -3.85 2.20 4.29
N ALA A 21 -4.58 2.93 3.44
CA ALA A 21 -4.23 3.09 2.04
C ALA A 21 -2.88 3.80 1.85
N SER A 22 -2.61 4.86 2.64
CA SER A 22 -1.32 5.54 2.63
C SER A 22 -0.18 4.61 3.07
N LEU A 23 -0.43 3.73 4.05
CA LEU A 23 0.54 2.73 4.49
C LEU A 23 0.86 1.75 3.35
N PHE A 24 -0.15 1.19 2.70
CA PHE A 24 0.03 0.31 1.55
C PHE A 24 0.80 0.98 0.42
N ASN A 25 0.51 2.25 0.13
CA ASN A 25 1.20 2.99 -0.91
C ASN A 25 2.68 3.21 -0.57
N SER A 26 2.98 3.51 0.69
CA SER A 26 4.36 3.66 1.19
C SER A 26 5.11 2.33 1.14
N LEU A 27 4.44 1.24 1.52
CA LEU A 27 5.00 -0.11 1.46
C LEU A 27 5.29 -0.54 0.02
N ALA A 28 4.41 -0.21 -0.92
CA ALA A 28 4.64 -0.44 -2.34
C ALA A 28 5.95 0.20 -2.81
N ILE A 29 6.16 1.48 -2.50
CA ILE A 29 7.39 2.21 -2.85
C ILE A 29 8.62 1.55 -2.21
N ALA A 30 8.54 1.19 -0.93
CA ALA A 30 9.64 0.54 -0.22
C ALA A 30 10.01 -0.81 -0.86
N VAL A 31 9.02 -1.62 -1.21
CA VAL A 31 9.21 -2.93 -1.83
C VAL A 31 9.73 -2.80 -3.26
N PHE A 32 9.22 -1.85 -4.04
CA PHE A 32 9.79 -1.51 -5.35
C PHE A 32 11.25 -1.07 -5.22
N GLY A 33 11.57 -0.18 -4.28
CA GLY A 33 12.94 0.25 -4.02
C GLY A 33 13.85 -0.93 -3.66
N ALA A 34 13.39 -1.84 -2.80
CA ALA A 34 14.15 -3.03 -2.44
C ALA A 34 14.43 -3.95 -3.65
N ALA A 35 13.50 -4.06 -4.60
CA ALA A 35 13.69 -4.83 -5.82
C ALA A 35 14.87 -4.34 -6.67
N PHE A 36 15.22 -3.05 -6.61
CA PHE A 36 16.36 -2.49 -7.33
C PHE A 36 17.62 -2.37 -6.46
N VAL A 37 17.48 -1.99 -5.19
CA VAL A 37 18.62 -1.79 -4.29
C VAL A 37 19.33 -3.12 -3.99
N ILE A 38 18.58 -4.19 -3.67
CA ILE A 38 19.18 -5.47 -3.25
C ILE A 38 20.06 -6.06 -4.36
N PRO A 39 19.61 -6.18 -5.63
CA PRO A 39 20.46 -6.69 -6.70
C PRO A 39 21.72 -5.82 -6.90
N VAL A 40 21.57 -4.49 -6.92
CA VAL A 40 22.70 -3.55 -7.07
C VAL A 40 23.73 -3.74 -5.96
N THR A 41 23.29 -3.85 -4.69
CA THR A 41 24.22 -4.08 -3.56
C THR A 41 24.94 -5.42 -3.62
N HIS A 42 24.39 -6.40 -4.34
CA HIS A 42 25.00 -7.72 -4.54
C HIS A 42 25.77 -7.83 -5.86
N GLY A 43 25.93 -6.73 -6.62
CA GLY A 43 26.61 -6.73 -7.93
C GLY A 43 25.83 -7.50 -9.01
N ARG A 44 24.53 -7.71 -8.81
CA ARG A 44 23.63 -8.40 -9.75
C ARG A 44 22.73 -7.34 -10.39
N TYR A 45 22.89 -7.10 -11.69
CA TYR A 45 22.11 -6.06 -12.38
C TYR A 45 20.81 -6.60 -13.00
N ASP A 46 20.51 -7.87 -12.78
CA ASP A 46 19.24 -8.47 -13.17
C ASP A 46 18.23 -8.36 -12.02
N VAL A 47 17.32 -7.40 -12.17
CA VAL A 47 16.23 -7.10 -11.24
C VAL A 47 15.15 -8.19 -11.23
N PHE A 48 15.03 -8.97 -12.31
CA PHE A 48 14.00 -10.02 -12.41
C PHE A 48 14.45 -11.36 -11.83
N ALA A 49 15.76 -11.57 -11.73
CA ALA A 49 16.34 -12.77 -11.13
C ALA A 49 16.31 -12.74 -9.58
N HIS A 50 16.48 -13.92 -8.97
CA HIS A 50 16.70 -14.10 -7.52
C HIS A 50 15.66 -13.46 -6.58
N GLY A 51 14.40 -13.36 -7.01
CA GLY A 51 13.30 -12.88 -6.19
C GLY A 51 12.99 -11.38 -6.32
N GLY A 52 13.75 -10.61 -7.11
CA GLY A 52 13.43 -9.20 -7.38
C GLY A 52 12.11 -9.03 -8.14
N GLY A 53 11.79 -9.93 -9.08
CA GLY A 53 10.48 -9.95 -9.75
C GLY A 53 9.30 -10.18 -8.79
N LEU A 54 9.49 -11.00 -7.75
CA LEU A 54 8.50 -11.21 -6.69
C LEU A 54 8.28 -9.93 -5.86
N LEU A 55 9.34 -9.16 -5.60
CA LEU A 55 9.24 -7.87 -4.93
C LEU A 55 8.46 -6.86 -5.80
N LEU A 56 8.73 -6.78 -7.11
CA LEU A 56 7.97 -5.90 -8.00
C LEU A 56 6.46 -6.23 -7.98
N ILE A 57 6.11 -7.53 -8.07
CA ILE A 57 4.71 -7.97 -7.99
C ILE A 57 4.09 -7.61 -6.63
N ALA A 58 4.81 -7.84 -5.54
CA ALA A 58 4.33 -7.50 -4.20
C ALA A 58 4.11 -5.99 -4.05
N GLY A 59 5.04 -5.17 -4.56
CA GLY A 59 4.91 -3.71 -4.60
C GLY A 59 3.67 -3.26 -5.37
N GLU A 60 3.44 -3.84 -6.56
CA GLU A 60 2.25 -3.56 -7.37
C GLU A 60 0.96 -3.93 -6.63
N CYS A 61 0.91 -5.11 -6.01
CA CYS A 61 -0.23 -5.55 -5.21
C CYS A 61 -0.55 -4.58 -4.07
N PHE A 62 0.46 -4.07 -3.36
CA PHE A 62 0.26 -3.07 -2.31
C PHE A 62 -0.23 -1.73 -2.88
N HIS A 63 0.31 -1.29 -4.01
CA HIS A 63 -0.14 -0.06 -4.66
C HIS A 63 -1.62 -0.15 -5.07
N LEU A 64 -2.00 -1.25 -5.72
CA LEU A 64 -3.36 -1.51 -6.16
C LEU A 64 -4.33 -1.65 -4.98
N ALA A 65 -3.93 -2.33 -3.90
CA ALA A 65 -4.74 -2.43 -2.69
C ALA A 65 -5.00 -1.06 -2.04
N GLY A 66 -3.96 -0.21 -1.95
CA GLY A 66 -4.11 1.16 -1.47
C GLY A 66 -5.00 2.01 -2.37
N GLN A 67 -4.81 1.93 -3.69
CA GLN A 67 -5.67 2.63 -4.66
C GLN A 67 -7.13 2.18 -4.61
N ALA A 68 -7.38 0.87 -4.52
CA ALA A 68 -8.72 0.33 -4.42
C ALA A 68 -9.44 0.80 -3.16
N ALA A 69 -8.74 0.84 -2.01
CA ALA A 69 -9.26 1.38 -0.77
C ALA A 69 -9.65 2.86 -0.91
N LEU A 70 -8.80 3.70 -1.52
CA LEU A 70 -9.13 5.11 -1.74
C LEU A 70 -10.30 5.31 -2.70
N ARG A 71 -10.37 4.53 -3.79
CA ARG A 71 -11.47 4.60 -4.75
C ARG A 71 -12.81 4.19 -4.13
N PHE A 72 -12.79 3.17 -3.27
CA PHE A 72 -14.00 2.71 -2.60
C PHE A 72 -14.54 3.79 -1.65
N LEU A 73 -13.67 4.41 -0.85
CA LEU A 73 -14.04 5.50 0.05
C LEU A 73 -14.51 6.75 -0.71
N GLY A 74 -13.83 7.12 -1.80
CA GLY A 74 -14.20 8.28 -2.62
C GLY A 74 -15.46 8.08 -3.46
N ALA A 75 -16.00 6.86 -3.54
CA ALA A 75 -17.30 6.59 -4.19
C ALA A 75 -18.49 6.73 -3.23
N GLU A 76 -18.23 6.86 -1.92
CA GLU A 76 -19.25 7.04 -0.87
C GLU A 76 -19.48 8.52 -0.46
N ASP A 77 -18.64 9.46 -0.95
CA ASP A 77 -18.77 10.92 -0.80
C ASP A 77 -19.63 11.55 -1.91
#